data_AF-A0A1I6T2S9-F1
#
_entry.id   AF-A0A1I6T2S9-F1
#
_cell.length_a   1.000
_cell.length_b   1.000
_cell.length_c   1.000
_cell.angle_alpha   90.00
_cell.angle_beta   90.00
_cell.angle_gamma   90.00
#
_symmetry.space_group_name_H-M   'P 1'
#
loop_
_entity.id
_entity.type
_entity.pdbx_description
1 polymer ?
#
loop_
_entity_poly.entity_id
_entity_poly.type
_entity_poly.pdbx_seq_one_letter_code
_entity_poly.pdbx_strand_id
1 'polypeptide(L)'
;MKRTLVAVLALAIAAPVVTIPVAADAQVLTGRGAARQAPRRPSLSEAELNRLYDAEDEVSELDGQISDIRAAGESAGGLSADQQRQIAALTARRDAAQRTVDRLEAKRNR
;
A
#
# COMPACT_ATOMS: atom_id res chain seq x y z
N MET A 1 -14.78 -11.62 37.08
CA MET A 1 -15.63 -12.48 36.22
C MET A 1 -15.06 -12.43 34.80
N LYS A 2 -14.62 -13.58 34.28
CA LYS A 2 -13.97 -13.73 32.96
C LYS A 2 -15.00 -13.54 31.85
N ARG A 3 -14.72 -12.69 30.87
CA ARG A 3 -15.45 -12.62 29.60
C ARG A 3 -14.46 -12.70 28.45
N THR A 4 -14.07 -13.93 28.15
CA THR A 4 -13.48 -14.33 26.88
C THR A 4 -14.59 -14.43 25.85
N LEU A 5 -14.54 -13.63 24.78
CA LEU A 5 -15.24 -13.95 23.55
C LEU A 5 -14.36 -13.53 22.37
N VAL A 6 -13.67 -14.56 21.88
CA VAL A 6 -12.91 -14.59 20.64
C VAL A 6 -13.92 -14.76 19.50
N ALA A 7 -13.91 -13.85 18.52
CA ALA A 7 -14.63 -14.02 17.27
C ALA A 7 -13.60 -14.12 16.13
N VAL A 8 -13.23 -15.36 15.79
CA VAL A 8 -12.46 -15.65 14.57
C VAL A 8 -13.48 -15.78 13.44
N LEU A 9 -13.53 -14.78 12.57
CA LEU A 9 -14.31 -14.82 11.35
C LEU A 9 -13.50 -15.55 10.27
N ALA A 10 -13.76 -16.84 10.09
CA ALA A 10 -13.27 -17.61 8.96
C ALA A 10 -14.21 -17.40 7.76
N LEU A 11 -13.80 -16.56 6.79
CA LEU A 11 -14.52 -16.42 5.53
C LEU A 11 -14.03 -17.49 4.55
N ALA A 12 -14.77 -18.61 4.48
CA ALA A 12 -14.64 -19.60 3.43
C ALA A 12 -15.43 -19.11 2.19
N ILE A 13 -14.74 -18.59 1.18
CA ILE A 13 -15.36 -18.26 -0.10
C ILE A 13 -15.17 -19.46 -1.03
N ALA A 14 -16.27 -20.18 -1.26
CA ALA A 14 -16.39 -21.21 -2.27
C ALA A 14 -16.22 -20.61 -3.67
N ALA A 15 -15.21 -21.05 -4.42
CA ALA A 15 -15.12 -20.77 -5.86
C ALA A 15 -15.60 -22.00 -6.64
N PRO A 16 -16.42 -21.84 -7.70
CA PRO A 16 -16.92 -22.95 -8.50
C PRO A 16 -15.79 -23.57 -9.32
N VAL A 17 -15.74 -24.90 -9.33
CA VAL A 17 -14.83 -25.69 -10.20
C VAL A 17 -15.32 -25.52 -11.64
N VAL A 18 -14.63 -24.68 -12.41
CA VAL A 18 -14.83 -24.58 -13.86
C VAL A 18 -14.01 -25.67 -14.53
N THR A 19 -14.67 -26.70 -15.05
CA THR A 19 -14.09 -27.72 -15.91
C THR A 19 -13.73 -27.10 -17.27
N ILE A 20 -12.43 -27.02 -17.58
CA ILE A 20 -11.94 -26.61 -18.89
C ILE A 20 -11.84 -27.85 -19.79
N PRO A 21 -12.48 -27.89 -20.97
CA PRO A 21 -12.27 -28.98 -21.91
C PRO A 21 -10.83 -28.90 -22.47
N VAL A 22 -10.06 -29.98 -22.26
CA VAL A 22 -8.80 -30.23 -22.95
C VAL A 22 -9.12 -30.49 -24.42
N ALA A 23 -8.86 -29.51 -25.28
CA ALA A 23 -8.66 -29.76 -26.70
C ALA A 23 -7.19 -30.14 -26.88
N ALA A 24 -6.94 -31.45 -26.99
CA ALA A 24 -5.68 -31.97 -27.50
C ALA A 24 -5.55 -31.69 -29.00
N ASP A 25 -4.30 -31.56 -29.43
CA ASP A 25 -3.80 -31.65 -30.80
C ASP A 25 -3.93 -30.45 -31.75
N ALA A 26 -2.86 -29.65 -31.77
CA ALA A 26 -2.14 -29.33 -33.00
C ALA A 26 -0.72 -28.86 -32.65
N GLN A 27 0.19 -29.83 -32.40
CA GLN A 27 1.62 -29.55 -32.49
C GLN A 27 1.96 -29.27 -33.96
N VAL A 28 2.11 -28.00 -34.32
CA VAL A 28 2.78 -27.62 -35.57
C VAL A 28 4.18 -27.12 -35.21
N LEU A 29 5.16 -27.95 -35.59
CA LEU A 29 6.58 -27.65 -35.62
C LEU A 29 6.86 -26.52 -36.62
N THR A 30 6.60 -25.26 -36.25
CA THR A 30 7.07 -24.09 -37.01
C THR A 30 8.25 -23.45 -36.30
N GLY A 31 9.44 -23.64 -36.88
CA GLY A 31 10.45 -22.60 -37.00
C GLY A 31 11.02 -22.00 -35.71
N ARG A 32 12.14 -22.58 -35.26
CA ARG A 32 13.36 -21.89 -34.81
C ARG A 32 13.27 -20.34 -34.87
N GLY A 33 12.93 -19.69 -33.75
CA GLY A 33 13.05 -18.22 -33.64
C GLY A 33 12.11 -17.48 -32.67
N ALA A 34 11.15 -18.12 -32.01
CA ALA A 34 10.24 -17.42 -31.09
C ALA A 34 10.81 -17.28 -29.67
N ALA A 35 11.95 -16.62 -29.49
CA ALA A 35 12.29 -16.05 -28.18
C ALA A 35 11.76 -14.61 -28.11
N ARG A 36 10.45 -14.42 -28.25
CA ARG A 36 9.82 -13.12 -27.98
C ARG A 36 9.18 -13.12 -26.59
N GLN A 37 9.98 -12.58 -25.68
CA GLN A 37 9.62 -11.63 -24.62
C GLN A 37 8.85 -12.19 -23.42
N ALA A 38 9.57 -12.38 -22.31
CA ALA A 38 8.94 -12.27 -20.99
C ALA A 38 9.14 -10.82 -20.49
N PRO A 39 8.08 -10.00 -20.36
CA PRO A 39 8.17 -8.75 -19.63
C PRO A 39 8.36 -9.11 -18.15
N ARG A 40 9.58 -8.97 -17.64
CA ARG A 40 9.85 -9.03 -16.20
C ARG A 40 10.36 -7.68 -15.76
N ARG A 41 9.57 -7.02 -14.92
CA ARG A 41 9.89 -5.97 -13.95
C ARG A 41 8.58 -5.23 -13.69
N PRO A 42 8.22 -4.94 -12.43
CA PRO A 42 9.11 -4.20 -11.54
C PRO A 42 9.12 -4.72 -10.09
N SER A 43 10.19 -5.42 -9.71
CA SER A 43 10.59 -5.38 -8.31
C SER A 43 11.23 -4.02 -8.03
N LEU A 44 11.02 -3.46 -6.83
CA LEU A 44 11.76 -2.30 -6.37
C LEU A 44 13.26 -2.65 -6.32
N SER A 45 14.12 -1.71 -6.71
CA SER A 45 15.54 -1.79 -6.34
C SER A 45 15.71 -1.58 -4.84
N GLU A 46 16.85 -1.99 -4.28
CA GLU A 46 17.13 -1.78 -2.84
C GLU A 46 17.01 -0.31 -2.42
N ALA A 47 17.54 0.62 -3.24
CA ALA A 47 17.40 2.05 -2.99
C ALA A 47 15.95 2.54 -3.05
N GLU A 48 15.09 1.92 -3.85
CA GLU A 48 13.67 2.25 -3.90
C GLU A 48 12.89 1.63 -2.75
N LEU A 49 13.30 0.46 -2.28
CA LEU A 49 12.74 -0.17 -1.10
C LEU A 49 13.05 0.65 0.16
N ASN A 50 14.29 1.11 0.30
CA ASN A 50 14.67 2.01 1.40
C ASN A 50 13.86 3.30 1.36
N ARG A 51 13.72 3.92 0.18
CA ARG A 51 12.87 5.12 0.03
C ARG A 51 11.39 4.87 0.34
N LEU A 52 10.89 3.65 0.09
CA LEU A 52 9.52 3.30 0.46
C LEU A 52 9.39 3.29 1.98
N TYR A 53 10.30 2.60 2.68
CA TYR A 53 10.29 2.57 4.15
C TYR A 53 10.49 3.95 4.77
N ASP A 54 11.43 4.75 4.25
CA ASP A 54 11.65 6.12 4.71
C ASP A 54 10.38 6.98 4.56
N ALA A 55 9.65 6.81 3.44
CA ALA A 55 8.42 7.55 3.20
C ALA A 55 7.25 7.07 4.08
N GLU A 56 7.17 5.77 4.37
CA GLU A 56 6.19 5.19 5.30
C GLU A 56 6.44 5.69 6.73
N ASP A 57 7.71 5.71 7.15
CA ASP A 57 8.13 6.25 8.44
C ASP A 57 7.81 7.75 8.55
N GLU A 58 8.10 8.55 7.50
CA GLU A 58 7.76 9.97 7.47
C GLU A 58 6.23 10.21 7.55
N VAL A 59 5.41 9.40 6.86
CA VAL A 59 3.94 9.49 6.98
C VAL A 59 3.50 9.23 8.42
N SER A 60 4.00 8.15 9.03
CA SER A 60 3.68 7.78 10.41
C SER A 60 4.08 8.86 11.41
N GLU A 61 5.29 9.41 11.27
CA GLU A 61 5.77 10.50 12.13
C GLU A 61 4.90 11.76 11.99
N LEU A 62 4.59 12.17 10.76
CA LEU A 62 3.79 13.37 10.49
C LEU A 62 2.35 13.20 10.99
N ASP A 63 1.74 12.03 10.83
CA ASP A 63 0.41 11.73 11.38
C ASP A 63 0.42 11.79 12.91
N GLY A 64 1.49 11.30 13.56
CA GLY A 64 1.71 11.45 15.00
C GLY A 64 1.76 12.92 15.43
N GLN A 65 2.60 13.74 14.78
CA GLN A 65 2.71 15.17 15.07
C GLN A 65 1.39 15.93 14.88
N ILE A 66 0.63 15.61 13.81
CA ILE A 66 -0.69 16.20 13.56
C ILE A 66 -1.66 15.81 14.68
N SER A 67 -1.65 14.55 15.10
CA SER A 67 -2.50 14.05 16.20
C SER A 67 -2.18 14.77 17.51
N ASP A 68 -0.90 14.94 17.85
CA ASP A 68 -0.48 15.63 19.07
C ASP A 68 -0.93 17.09 19.11
N ILE A 69 -0.82 17.81 17.99
CA ILE A 69 -1.29 19.20 17.90
C ILE A 69 -2.81 19.27 18.05
N ARG A 70 -3.56 18.34 17.45
CA ARG A 70 -5.02 18.27 17.59
C ARG A 70 -5.43 18.01 19.03
N ALA A 71 -4.79 17.04 19.70
CA ALA A 71 -5.06 16.73 21.10
C ALA A 71 -4.75 17.90 22.04
N ALA A 72 -3.65 18.63 21.77
CA ALA A 72 -3.33 19.86 22.49
C ALA A 72 -4.40 20.95 22.29
N GLY A 73 -4.91 21.11 21.06
CA GLY A 73 -6.01 22.03 20.75
C GLY A 73 -7.31 21.66 21.46
N GLU A 74 -7.69 20.38 21.45
CA GLU A 74 -8.89 19.89 22.16
C GLU A 74 -8.80 20.16 23.66
N SER A 75 -7.64 19.92 24.27
CA SER A 75 -7.39 20.18 25.69
C SER A 75 -7.45 21.68 26.04
N ALA A 76 -7.14 22.55 25.08
CA ALA A 76 -7.16 24.01 25.22
C ALA A 76 -8.51 24.65 24.85
N GLY A 77 -9.52 23.86 24.44
CA GLY A 77 -10.83 24.36 24.00
C GLY A 77 -10.89 24.83 22.54
N GLY A 78 -9.89 24.51 21.73
CA GLY A 78 -9.82 24.80 20.31
C GLY A 78 -8.38 24.96 19.79
N LEU A 79 -8.21 24.83 18.47
CA LEU A 79 -6.92 25.06 17.82
C LEU A 79 -6.67 26.55 17.58
N SER A 80 -5.48 27.02 17.97
CA SER A 80 -5.01 28.37 17.63
C SER A 80 -4.73 28.51 16.12
N ALA A 81 -4.69 29.75 15.62
CA ALA A 81 -4.35 30.01 14.22
C ALA A 81 -2.95 29.49 13.83
N ASP A 82 -1.98 29.53 14.75
CA ASP A 82 -0.64 28.96 14.53
C ASP A 82 -0.67 27.45 14.43
N GLN A 83 -1.41 26.78 15.32
CA GLN A 83 -1.58 25.32 15.28
C GLN A 83 -2.30 24.88 14.00
N GLN A 84 -3.29 25.63 13.54
CA GLN A 84 -3.97 25.37 12.25
C GLN A 84 -3.00 25.47 11.07
N ARG A 85 -2.15 26.52 11.04
CA ARG A 85 -1.09 26.65 10.02
C ARG A 85 -0.09 25.52 10.08
N GLN A 86 0.30 25.10 11.27
CA GLN A 86 1.22 24.00 11.48
C GLN A 86 0.63 22.68 10.98
N ILE A 87 -0.62 22.36 11.33
CA ILE A 87 -1.34 21.19 10.82
C ILE A 87 -1.39 21.22 9.29
N ALA A 88 -1.70 22.37 8.67
CA ALA A 88 -1.75 22.48 7.21
C ALA A 88 -0.39 22.19 6.57
N ALA A 89 0.70 22.73 7.14
CA ALA A 89 2.06 22.47 6.65
C ALA A 89 2.47 21.01 6.80
N LEU A 90 2.19 20.39 7.95
CA LEU A 90 2.45 18.97 8.20
C LEU A 90 1.63 18.09 7.27
N THR A 91 0.35 18.41 7.05
CA THR A 91 -0.53 17.67 6.14
C THR A 91 0.01 17.72 4.70
N ALA A 92 0.46 18.89 4.23
CA ALA A 92 1.04 19.01 2.90
C ALA A 92 2.30 18.15 2.71
N ARG A 93 3.14 18.05 3.76
CA ARG A 93 4.32 17.17 3.76
C ARG A 93 3.91 15.70 3.77
N ARG A 94 2.94 15.33 4.62
CA ARG A 94 2.41 13.96 4.72
C ARG A 94 1.87 13.51 3.37
N ASP A 95 1.10 14.35 2.70
CA ASP A 95 0.56 14.05 1.37
C ASP A 95 1.64 13.95 0.29
N ALA A 96 2.80 14.60 0.45
CA ALA A 96 3.94 14.45 -0.45
C ALA A 96 4.66 13.11 -0.22
N ALA A 97 4.86 12.72 1.05
CA ALA A 97 5.42 11.41 1.41
C ALA A 97 4.48 10.28 0.95
N GLN A 98 3.17 10.40 1.16
CA GLN A 98 2.16 9.44 0.70
C GLN A 98 2.20 9.24 -0.82
N ARG A 99 2.34 10.33 -1.61
CA ARG A 99 2.50 10.22 -3.06
C ARG A 99 3.76 9.46 -3.49
N THR A 100 4.77 9.38 -2.63
CA THR A 100 5.98 8.57 -2.86
C THR A 100 5.68 7.11 -2.55
N VAL A 101 5.03 6.82 -1.42
CA VAL A 101 4.52 5.48 -1.06
C VAL A 101 3.67 4.93 -2.19
N ASP A 102 2.58 5.63 -2.56
CA ASP A 102 1.64 5.19 -3.60
C ASP A 102 2.33 4.85 -4.92
N ARG A 103 3.32 5.66 -5.32
CA ARG A 103 4.07 5.48 -6.57
C ARG A 103 4.95 4.23 -6.52
N LEU A 104 5.66 4.02 -5.40
CA LEU A 104 6.56 2.89 -5.23
C LEU A 104 5.77 1.59 -5.03
N GLU A 105 4.66 1.62 -4.30
CA GLU A 105 3.75 0.48 -4.18
C GLU A 105 3.12 0.12 -5.53
N ALA A 106 2.65 1.10 -6.30
CA ALA A 106 2.13 0.88 -7.65
C ALA A 106 3.19 0.29 -8.58
N LYS A 107 4.47 0.67 -8.39
CA LYS A 107 5.60 0.07 -9.12
C LYS A 107 5.83 -1.38 -8.67
N ARG A 108 5.80 -1.67 -7.37
CA ARG A 108 5.97 -3.02 -6.81
C ARG A 108 4.89 -4.00 -7.31
N ASN A 109 3.67 -3.51 -7.48
CA ASN A 109 2.49 -4.33 -7.81
C ASN A 109 2.22 -4.47 -9.34
N ARG A 110 3.08 -3.90 -10.19
CA ARG A 110 2.99 -4.02 -11.66
C ARG A 110 3.72 -5.26 -12.19
#